data_AF-A0A0F7PRA9-F1
#
_entry.id   AF-A0A0F7PRA9-F1
#
_cell.length_a   1.000
_cell.length_b   1.000
_cell.length_c   1.000
_cell.angle_alpha   90.00
_cell.angle_beta   90.00
_cell.angle_gamma   90.00
#
_symmetry.space_group_name_H-M   'P 1'
#
loop_
_entity.id
_entity.type
_entity.pdbx_description
1 polymer ?
#
loop_
_entity_poly.entity_id
_entity_poly.type
_entity_poly.pdbx_seq_one_letter_code
_entity_poly.pdbx_strand_id
1 'polypeptide(L)'
;MSIDNEFKHNKAYLMRYRKIHTKIDRLKDKLNRLNERYDLKGVSYSSEPSSSVKKTLDDVLAQKEYLENKIDEMVSESIDIRNEIAEKLLDLDNQLEATVLDFYFLERYSLNDIADELSYSDRQIERLYVDGIMSVECR
;
A
#
# COMPACT_ATOMS: atom_id res chain seq x y z
N MET A 1 -11.39 4.85 -27.53
CA MET A 1 -11.65 5.19 -26.11
C MET A 1 -11.56 6.70 -25.99
N SER A 2 -12.31 7.38 -25.12
CA SER A 2 -12.07 8.82 -24.87
C SER A 2 -10.74 8.99 -24.13
N ILE A 3 -10.00 10.08 -24.38
CA ILE A 3 -8.72 10.38 -23.69
C ILE A 3 -8.90 10.34 -22.17
N ASP A 4 -10.02 10.87 -21.66
CA ASP A 4 -10.35 10.85 -20.23
C ASP A 4 -10.58 9.42 -19.70
N ASN A 5 -11.12 8.52 -20.53
CA ASN A 5 -11.32 7.11 -20.14
C ASN A 5 -10.00 6.35 -20.09
N GLU A 6 -9.08 6.64 -21.00
CA GLU A 6 -7.73 6.05 -21.03
C GLU A 6 -6.91 6.48 -19.82
N PHE A 7 -6.86 7.80 -19.55
CA PHE A 7 -6.22 8.33 -18.34
C PHE A 7 -6.74 7.67 -17.06
N LYS A 8 -8.06 7.59 -16.91
CA LYS A 8 -8.70 6.97 -15.74
C LYS A 8 -8.37 5.49 -15.63
N HIS A 9 -8.34 4.77 -16.75
CA HIS A 9 -7.99 3.36 -16.80
C HIS A 9 -6.55 3.13 -16.34
N ASN A 10 -5.58 3.81 -16.96
CA ASN A 10 -4.15 3.67 -16.64
C ASN A 10 -3.86 4.08 -15.20
N LYS A 11 -4.43 5.20 -14.75
CA LYS A 11 -4.31 5.64 -13.36
C LYS A 11 -4.89 4.61 -12.39
N ALA A 12 -6.03 3.99 -12.71
CA ALA A 12 -6.64 2.98 -11.86
C ALA A 12 -5.80 1.71 -11.75
N TYR A 13 -5.15 1.31 -12.84
CA TYR A 13 -4.21 0.21 -12.91
C TYR A 13 -2.98 0.46 -12.01
N LEU A 14 -2.30 1.60 -12.17
CA LEU A 14 -1.12 1.96 -11.38
C LEU A 14 -1.47 2.15 -9.88
N MET A 15 -2.66 2.67 -9.59
CA MET A 15 -3.15 2.84 -8.21
C MET A 15 -3.34 1.52 -7.44
N ARG A 16 -3.33 0.36 -8.09
CA ARG A 16 -3.48 -0.94 -7.41
C ARG A 16 -2.43 -1.12 -6.31
N TYR A 17 -1.19 -0.72 -6.56
CA TYR A 17 -0.11 -0.82 -5.57
C TYR A 17 -0.37 0.02 -4.31
N ARG A 18 -0.75 1.30 -4.46
CA ARG A 18 -1.07 2.15 -3.30
C ARG A 18 -2.28 1.60 -2.52
N LYS A 19 -3.29 1.07 -3.22
CA LYS A 19 -4.48 0.48 -2.61
C LYS A 19 -4.14 -0.78 -1.80
N ILE A 20 -3.30 -1.67 -2.31
CA ILE A 20 -2.92 -2.88 -1.57
C ILE A 20 -2.08 -2.53 -0.34
N HIS A 21 -1.14 -1.59 -0.46
CA HIS A 21 -0.36 -1.10 0.68
C HIS A 21 -1.23 -0.44 1.76
N THR A 22 -2.24 0.34 1.37
CA THR A 22 -3.20 0.93 2.33
C THR A 22 -3.95 -0.16 3.11
N LYS A 23 -4.28 -1.29 2.48
CA LYS A 23 -4.90 -2.43 3.16
C LYS A 23 -3.92 -3.15 4.08
N ILE A 24 -2.67 -3.35 3.64
CA ILE A 24 -1.58 -3.94 4.44
C ILE A 24 -1.36 -3.10 5.70
N ASP A 25 -1.21 -1.78 5.57
CA ASP A 25 -0.98 -0.87 6.68
C ASP A 25 -2.13 -0.95 7.70
N ARG A 26 -3.39 -1.00 7.23
CA ARG A 26 -4.57 -1.21 8.10
C ARG A 26 -4.56 -2.56 8.83
N LEU A 27 -4.04 -3.63 8.22
CA LEU A 27 -3.93 -4.94 8.87
C LEU A 27 -2.79 -4.94 9.91
N LYS A 28 -1.65 -4.34 9.58
CA LYS A 28 -0.54 -4.13 10.52
C LYS A 28 -0.98 -3.31 11.73
N ASP A 29 -1.73 -2.23 11.52
CA ASP A 29 -2.30 -1.44 12.62
C ASP A 29 -3.24 -2.25 13.51
N LYS A 30 -4.07 -3.12 12.92
CA LYS A 30 -4.94 -4.03 13.69
C LYS A 30 -4.15 -5.03 14.51
N LEU A 31 -3.08 -5.60 13.93
CA LEU A 31 -2.18 -6.53 14.59
C LEU A 31 -1.45 -5.84 15.76
N ASN A 32 -0.94 -4.63 15.56
CA ASN A 32 -0.27 -3.84 16.60
C ASN A 32 -1.23 -3.54 17.77
N ARG A 33 -2.45 -3.08 17.49
CA ARG A 33 -3.48 -2.85 18.52
C ARG A 33 -3.86 -4.13 19.26
N LEU A 34 -3.82 -5.28 18.57
CA LEU A 34 -4.05 -6.58 19.21
C LEU A 34 -2.91 -6.84 20.20
N ASN A 35 -1.66 -6.78 19.75
CA ASN A 35 -0.47 -6.99 20.60
C ASN A 35 -0.47 -6.06 21.82
N GLU A 36 -0.67 -4.75 21.64
CA GLU A 36 -0.74 -3.76 22.73
C GLU A 36 -1.79 -4.12 23.79
N ARG A 37 -2.99 -4.56 23.37
CA ARG A 37 -4.05 -4.96 24.31
C ARG A 37 -3.68 -6.16 25.16
N TYR A 38 -2.83 -7.06 24.66
CA TYR A 38 -2.41 -8.25 25.38
C TYR A 38 -1.17 -8.00 26.23
N ASP A 39 -0.22 -7.20 25.74
CA ASP A 39 0.94 -6.76 26.52
C ASP A 39 0.49 -5.97 27.76
N LEU A 40 -0.50 -5.07 27.60
CA LEU A 40 -1.11 -4.33 28.72
C LEU A 40 -1.91 -5.22 29.68
N LYS A 41 -2.42 -6.36 29.22
CA LYS A 41 -3.14 -7.34 30.05
C LYS A 41 -2.22 -8.38 30.70
N GLY A 42 -0.95 -8.43 30.30
CA GLY A 42 0.07 -9.35 30.80
C GLY A 42 0.53 -9.13 32.25
N VAL A 43 -0.09 -8.20 33.00
CA VAL A 43 0.32 -7.87 34.40
C VAL A 43 -0.76 -8.19 35.45
N SER A 44 -1.92 -8.77 35.09
CA SER A 44 -2.88 -9.22 36.11
C SER A 44 -3.29 -10.67 35.89
N TYR A 45 -2.41 -11.58 36.30
CA TYR A 45 -2.78 -12.97 36.58
C TYR A 45 -3.50 -13.02 37.94
N SER A 46 -4.76 -12.61 37.99
CA SER A 46 -5.58 -12.88 39.17
C SER A 46 -6.09 -14.32 39.12
N SER A 47 -5.68 -15.08 40.14
CA SER A 47 -5.94 -16.50 40.36
C SER A 47 -7.38 -16.80 40.80
N GLU A 48 -8.39 -16.35 40.05
CA GLU A 48 -9.79 -16.70 40.34
C GLU A 48 -10.56 -17.13 39.07
N PRO A 49 -11.28 -18.26 39.10
CA PRO A 49 -12.11 -18.69 38.00
C PRO A 49 -13.50 -18.06 38.13
N SER A 50 -13.69 -16.85 37.60
CA SER A 50 -15.03 -16.29 37.42
C SER A 50 -15.57 -16.58 36.01
N SER A 51 -16.81 -17.08 35.98
CA SER A 51 -17.56 -17.62 34.85
C SER A 51 -18.08 -16.54 33.87
N SER A 52 -17.23 -15.61 33.44
CA SER A 52 -17.64 -14.55 32.51
C SER A 52 -16.59 -14.34 31.41
N VAL A 53 -16.85 -14.98 30.26
CA VAL A 53 -16.36 -14.62 28.91
C VAL A 53 -14.86 -14.28 28.86
N LYS A 54 -14.01 -15.22 29.27
CA LYS A 54 -12.61 -15.22 28.83
C LYS A 54 -12.63 -15.58 27.34
N LYS A 55 -12.49 -14.60 26.44
CA LYS A 55 -11.84 -14.86 25.14
C LYS A 55 -10.57 -15.64 25.50
N THR A 56 -10.51 -16.92 25.17
CA THR A 56 -9.41 -17.78 25.61
C THR A 56 -8.13 -17.27 24.97
N LEU A 57 -6.98 -17.49 25.61
CA LEU A 57 -5.67 -17.17 25.03
C LEU A 57 -5.56 -17.74 23.59
N ASP A 58 -6.18 -18.90 23.37
CA ASP A 58 -6.28 -19.57 22.06
C ASP A 58 -7.02 -18.73 21.01
N ASP A 59 -8.15 -18.09 21.35
CA ASP A 59 -8.90 -17.21 20.42
C ASP A 59 -8.04 -16.04 19.93
N VAL A 60 -7.15 -15.56 20.79
CA VAL A 60 -6.26 -14.44 20.52
C VAL A 60 -5.14 -14.85 19.60
N LEU A 61 -4.52 -15.99 19.91
CA LEU A 61 -3.47 -16.57 19.08
C LEU A 61 -4.00 -16.89 17.69
N ALA A 62 -5.20 -17.48 17.59
CA ALA A 62 -5.85 -17.72 16.29
C ALA A 62 -6.14 -16.41 15.53
N GLN A 63 -6.59 -15.36 16.22
CA GLN A 63 -6.82 -14.06 15.60
C GLN A 63 -5.52 -13.41 15.10
N LYS A 64 -4.43 -13.57 15.86
CA LYS A 64 -3.09 -13.07 15.50
C LYS A 64 -2.56 -13.79 14.26
N GLU A 65 -2.55 -15.11 14.29
CA GLU A 65 -2.11 -15.96 13.18
C GLU A 65 -2.90 -15.66 11.91
N TYR A 66 -4.22 -15.48 12.01
CA TYR A 66 -5.05 -15.07 10.87
C TYR A 66 -4.61 -13.73 10.25
N LEU A 67 -4.33 -12.72 11.09
CA LEU A 67 -3.89 -11.41 10.61
C LEU A 67 -2.50 -11.46 9.99
N GLU A 68 -1.58 -12.21 10.59
CA GLU A 68 -0.21 -12.41 10.08
C GLU A 68 -0.24 -13.11 8.71
N ASN A 69 -0.94 -14.24 8.60
CA ASN A 69 -1.12 -14.94 7.32
C ASN A 69 -1.75 -14.04 6.25
N LYS A 70 -2.76 -13.25 6.62
CA LYS A 70 -3.40 -12.31 5.67
C LYS A 70 -2.45 -11.21 5.21
N ILE A 71 -1.59 -10.71 6.11
CA ILE A 71 -0.57 -9.73 5.75
C ILE A 71 0.43 -10.36 4.77
N ASP A 72 0.90 -11.57 5.03
CA ASP A 72 1.88 -12.26 4.19
C ASP A 72 1.35 -12.54 2.77
N GLU A 73 0.10 -12.99 2.67
CA GLU A 73 -0.60 -13.14 1.37
C GLU A 73 -0.63 -11.81 0.60
N MET A 74 -1.01 -10.72 1.27
CA MET A 74 -1.14 -9.41 0.62
C MET A 74 0.22 -8.78 0.28
N VAL A 75 1.25 -9.03 1.09
CA VAL A 75 2.62 -8.60 0.79
C VAL A 75 3.12 -9.33 -0.45
N SER A 76 2.84 -10.63 -0.56
CA SER A 76 3.19 -11.42 -1.76
C SER A 76 2.50 -10.85 -3.01
N GLU A 77 1.19 -10.62 -2.95
CA GLU A 77 0.43 -9.97 -4.03
C GLU A 77 0.98 -8.55 -4.36
N SER A 78 1.44 -7.81 -3.36
CA SER A 78 1.99 -6.46 -3.59
C SER A 78 3.33 -6.48 -4.31
N ILE A 79 4.14 -7.53 -4.15
CA ILE A 79 5.40 -7.71 -4.87
C ILE A 79 5.10 -7.97 -6.35
N ASP A 80 4.13 -8.81 -6.65
CA ASP A 80 3.72 -9.09 -8.04
C ASP A 80 3.22 -7.82 -8.73
N ILE A 81 2.35 -7.06 -8.06
CA ILE A 81 1.87 -5.76 -8.58
C ILE A 81 3.02 -4.76 -8.76
N ARG A 82 3.97 -4.72 -7.82
CA ARG A 82 5.15 -3.83 -7.92
C ARG A 82 5.97 -4.15 -9.15
N ASN A 83 6.29 -5.43 -9.36
CA ASN A 83 7.09 -5.87 -10.50
C ASN A 83 6.38 -5.56 -11.82
N GLU A 84 5.09 -5.89 -11.92
CA GLU A 84 4.25 -5.59 -13.08
C GLU A 84 4.25 -4.09 -13.42
N ILE A 85 4.10 -3.22 -12.42
CA ILE A 85 4.14 -1.77 -12.64
C ILE A 85 5.55 -1.30 -13.01
N ALA A 86 6.59 -1.77 -12.30
CA ALA A 86 7.97 -1.37 -12.56
C ALA A 86 8.41 -1.71 -13.99
N GLU A 87 8.05 -2.89 -14.50
CA GLU A 87 8.28 -3.26 -15.90
C GLU A 87 7.61 -2.28 -16.87
N LYS A 88 6.36 -1.91 -16.61
CA LYS A 88 5.64 -0.93 -17.44
C LYS A 88 6.27 0.46 -17.44
N LEU A 89 6.86 0.87 -16.31
CA LEU A 89 7.55 2.15 -16.22
C LEU A 89 8.90 2.13 -16.94
N LEU A 90 9.61 0.98 -16.96
CA LEU A 90 10.86 0.82 -17.70
C LEU A 90 10.66 0.95 -19.22
N ASP A 91 9.49 0.56 -19.73
CA ASP A 91 9.13 0.63 -21.15
C ASP A 91 8.81 2.06 -21.64
N LEU A 92 8.76 3.06 -20.75
CA LEU A 92 8.45 4.44 -21.13
C LEU A 92 9.64 5.11 -21.84
N ASP A 93 9.36 5.76 -22.98
CA ASP A 93 10.36 6.53 -23.74
C ASP A 93 10.95 7.68 -22.90
N ASN A 94 10.12 8.37 -22.12
CA ASN A 94 10.55 9.47 -21.28
C ASN A 94 10.86 8.98 -19.85
N GLN A 95 12.15 8.84 -19.57
CA GLN A 95 12.65 8.37 -18.28
C GLN A 95 12.33 9.33 -17.10
N LEU A 96 12.10 10.61 -17.37
CA LEU A 96 11.68 11.55 -16.34
C LEU A 96 10.20 11.34 -15.97
N GLU A 97 9.34 11.01 -16.94
CA GLU A 97 7.96 10.59 -16.67
C GLU A 97 7.96 9.30 -15.85
N ALA A 98 8.75 8.29 -16.26
CA ALA A 98 8.91 7.04 -15.53
C ALA A 98 9.31 7.27 -14.06
N THR A 99 10.29 8.15 -13.82
CA THR A 99 10.75 8.51 -12.47
C THR A 99 9.64 9.16 -11.63
N VAL A 100 8.87 10.09 -12.20
CA VAL A 100 7.75 10.74 -11.50
C VAL A 100 6.66 9.71 -11.14
N LEU A 101 6.36 8.77 -12.05
CA LEU A 101 5.38 7.73 -11.78
C LEU A 101 5.89 6.72 -10.74
N ASP A 102 7.16 6.35 -10.77
CA ASP A 102 7.78 5.46 -9.78
C ASP A 102 7.67 6.05 -8.37
N PHE A 103 8.09 7.31 -8.20
CA PHE A 103 7.95 8.00 -6.92
C PHE A 103 6.50 8.09 -6.45
N TYR A 104 5.58 8.44 -7.35
CA TYR A 104 4.18 8.63 -6.97
C TYR A 104 3.49 7.31 -6.62
N PHE A 105 3.66 6.28 -7.45
CA PHE A 105 2.92 5.03 -7.31
C PHE A 105 3.63 4.03 -6.40
N LEU A 106 4.93 3.78 -6.62
CA LEU A 106 5.67 2.71 -5.94
C LEU A 106 6.33 3.18 -4.64
N GLU A 107 6.84 4.42 -4.60
CA GLU A 107 7.40 5.01 -3.37
C GLU A 107 6.35 5.78 -2.56
N ARG A 108 5.16 5.99 -3.13
CA ARG A 108 3.98 6.62 -2.48
C ARG A 108 4.20 8.07 -2.06
N TYR A 109 5.01 8.83 -2.79
CA TYR A 109 5.20 10.28 -2.57
C TYR A 109 3.96 11.07 -3.01
N SER A 110 3.81 12.31 -2.53
CA SER A 110 2.91 13.29 -3.16
C SER A 110 3.59 13.98 -4.33
N LEU A 111 2.83 14.64 -5.21
CA LEU A 111 3.45 15.38 -6.34
C LEU A 111 4.32 16.55 -5.84
N ASN A 112 3.97 17.15 -4.71
CA ASN A 112 4.78 18.20 -4.09
C ASN A 112 6.09 17.64 -3.55
N ASP A 113 6.06 16.49 -2.86
CA ASP A 113 7.29 15.84 -2.38
C ASP A 113 8.22 15.49 -3.56
N ILE A 114 7.65 15.11 -4.71
CA ILE A 114 8.41 14.82 -5.93
C ILE A 114 9.00 16.09 -6.54
N ALA A 115 8.26 17.19 -6.53
CA ALA A 115 8.73 18.49 -7.00
C ALA A 115 9.94 18.96 -6.19
N ASP A 116 9.86 18.84 -4.87
CA ASP A 116 10.96 19.14 -3.95
C ASP A 116 12.16 18.20 -4.18
N GLU A 117 11.93 16.89 -4.24
CA GLU A 117 12.98 15.87 -4.43
C GLU A 117 13.72 16.03 -5.76
N LEU A 118 13.00 16.31 -6.85
CA LEU A 118 13.59 16.47 -8.18
C LEU A 118 13.98 17.93 -8.51
N SER A 119 13.76 18.87 -7.60
CA SER A 119 14.03 20.30 -7.80
C SER A 119 13.34 20.89 -9.05
N TYR A 120 12.11 20.46 -9.33
CA TYR A 120 11.28 21.00 -10.41
C TYR A 120 10.09 21.76 -9.85
N SER A 121 9.47 22.63 -10.66
CA SER A 121 8.21 23.27 -10.27
C SER A 121 7.06 22.25 -10.21
N ASP A 122 6.10 22.46 -9.31
CA ASP A 122 4.86 21.66 -9.21
C ASP A 122 4.19 21.47 -10.58
N ARG A 123 4.06 22.55 -11.35
CA ARG A 123 3.45 22.52 -12.69
C ARG A 123 4.17 21.58 -13.66
N GLN A 124 5.49 21.49 -13.56
CA GLN A 124 6.28 20.59 -14.41
C GLN A 124 6.07 19.14 -14.00
N ILE A 125 6.04 18.86 -12.69
CA ILE A 125 5.75 17.51 -12.17
C ILE A 125 4.32 17.07 -12.53
N GLU A 126 3.33 17.96 -12.40
CA GLU A 126 1.94 17.66 -12.80
C GLU A 126 1.85 17.29 -14.28
N ARG A 127 2.56 18.00 -15.15
CA ARG A 127 2.60 17.68 -16.59
C ARG A 127 3.24 16.32 -16.82
N LEU A 128 4.42 16.06 -16.26
CA LEU A 128 5.11 14.77 -16.37
C LEU A 128 4.26 13.61 -15.84
N TYR A 129 3.53 13.84 -14.76
CA TYR A 129 2.60 12.87 -14.19
C TYR A 129 1.44 12.54 -15.15
N VAL A 130 0.82 13.55 -15.75
CA VAL A 130 -0.29 13.34 -16.70
C VAL A 130 0.21 12.67 -17.98
N ASP A 131 1.28 13.19 -18.57
CA ASP A 131 1.87 12.68 -19.81
C ASP A 131 2.33 11.24 -19.62
N GLY A 132 3.04 10.96 -18.53
CA GLY A 132 3.46 9.60 -18.19
C GLY A 132 2.31 8.62 -18.07
N ILE A 133 1.21 8.99 -17.39
CA ILE A 133 0.04 8.09 -17.26
C ILE A 133 -0.57 7.77 -18.62
N MET A 134 -0.61 8.74 -19.54
CA MET A 134 -1.12 8.52 -20.88
C MET A 134 -0.18 7.64 -21.72
N SER A 135 1.13 7.72 -21.48
CA SER A 135 2.15 6.92 -22.17
C SER A 135 2.21 5.46 -21.72
N VAL A 136 1.67 5.10 -20.55
CA VAL A 136 1.69 3.71 -20.07
C VAL A 136 0.68 2.85 -20.83
N GLU A 137 1.15 1.79 -21.49
CA GLU A 137 0.28 0.77 -22.09
C GLU A 137 -0.22 -0.25 -21.05
N CYS A 138 -1.38 0.02 -20.46
CA CYS A 138 -2.13 -0.95 -19.65
C CYS A 138 -2.99 -1.83 -20.58
N ARG A 139 -2.81 -3.15 -20.53
CA ARG A 139 -3.59 -4.12 -21.31
C ARG A 139 -4.48 -4.95 -20.41
#